data_AF-A0A4R0EXQ5-F1
#
_entry.id   AF-A0A4R0EXQ5-F1
#
_cell.length_a   1.000
_cell.length_b   1.000
_cell.length_c   1.000
_cell.angle_alpha   90.00
_cell.angle_beta   90.00
_cell.angle_gamma   90.00
#
_symmetry.space_group_name_H-M   'P 1'
#
loop_
_entity.id
_entity.type
_entity.pdbx_description
1 polymer ?
#
loop_
_entity_poly.entity_id
_entity_poly.type
_entity_poly.pdbx_seq_one_letter_code
_entity_poly.pdbx_strand_id
1 'polypeptide(L)'
;MNVLEKAHLAKELQGLIHGLDQRPLSFYEIAKSKCRIKEIFLRCDEPIFKKQILNFKCHMHPEHAADEFAKHSLYRQTFRGVFLHDHALEHALEQHPNMGWAILYRANMGFQLWYIPAPHRTALISDWSGLEQNYAWMLEQQEIYAALKTDAELNQLSVETAKNFKTSKKSAVSFASSKKAESIIASNTAPSPFSFEPLTLQQNLTVSTDPIQALESDSPSLTINMLELSPKEEDAAPSLRSTNVAAVTSLPKAATLPLKSNHLLPQVVELGQWKCRLSALQFPQAQESELCSLTLENIPEIMPLLEIIISASQLEQYINQPVYLAEQINAQGRFVKFVVILGAEDQLHAIRLGNIVSQHYAYELTALKLLPNEQSLKQCKNAEQFFELYSEQAELVWRTETYQPFIPAKCIQKHKLIAFEETSANYTTPIILLKERQKIRVIHGQARLQLSREEPAYPYILLDRNQGVSWQLIQRIIQTLPQPISASKLHDAIQIHIGH
;
A
#
# COMPACT_ATOMS: atom_id res chain seq x y z
N MET A 1 -35.19 3.49 14.75
CA MET A 1 -35.07 3.35 13.28
C MET A 1 -35.13 1.88 12.91
N ASN A 2 -35.86 1.48 11.85
CA ASN A 2 -36.00 0.07 11.46
C ASN A 2 -34.70 -0.47 10.83
N VAL A 3 -34.42 -1.77 10.94
CA VAL A 3 -33.18 -2.43 10.46
C VAL A 3 -32.99 -2.24 8.94
N LEU A 4 -34.07 -2.24 8.17
CA LEU A 4 -34.04 -2.01 6.72
C LEU A 4 -33.71 -0.56 6.35
N GLU A 5 -34.26 0.40 7.10
CA GLU A 5 -33.94 1.83 6.94
C GLU A 5 -32.48 2.11 7.29
N LYS A 6 -31.95 1.42 8.32
CA LYS A 6 -30.52 1.46 8.70
C LYS A 6 -29.62 0.96 7.58
N ALA A 7 -29.92 -0.20 6.99
CA ALA A 7 -29.12 -0.76 5.90
C ALA A 7 -29.14 0.15 4.66
N HIS A 8 -30.29 0.77 4.36
CA HIS A 8 -30.40 1.73 3.27
C HIS A 8 -29.57 3.00 3.54
N LEU A 9 -29.65 3.57 4.74
CA LEU A 9 -28.88 4.75 5.13
C LEU A 9 -27.37 4.49 5.16
N ALA A 10 -26.93 3.30 5.59
CA ALA A 10 -25.52 2.91 5.55
C ALA A 10 -25.00 2.80 4.11
N LYS A 11 -25.81 2.24 3.21
CA LYS A 11 -25.49 2.14 1.78
C LYS A 11 -25.46 3.51 1.10
N GLU A 12 -26.41 4.38 1.44
CA GLU A 12 -26.46 5.77 0.97
C GLU A 12 -25.22 6.54 1.45
N LEU A 13 -24.84 6.40 2.73
CA LEU A 13 -23.66 7.05 3.30
C LEU A 13 -22.37 6.60 2.61
N GLN A 14 -22.19 5.30 2.41
CA GLN A 14 -21.02 4.75 1.73
C GLN A 14 -20.93 5.22 0.28
N GLY A 15 -22.06 5.34 -0.41
CA GLY A 15 -22.13 5.90 -1.77
C GLY A 15 -21.79 7.39 -1.82
N LEU A 16 -22.26 8.18 -0.84
CA LEU A 16 -21.97 9.61 -0.75
C LEU A 16 -20.49 9.88 -0.41
N ILE A 17 -19.88 9.07 0.48
CA ILE A 17 -18.45 9.14 0.82
C ILE A 17 -17.61 8.76 -0.39
N HIS A 18 -17.92 7.63 -1.03
CA HIS A 18 -17.21 7.18 -2.24
C HIS A 18 -17.32 8.19 -3.39
N GLY A 19 -18.47 8.85 -3.54
CA GLY A 19 -18.68 9.92 -4.51
C GLY A 19 -17.80 11.14 -4.27
N LEU A 20 -17.53 11.48 -3.01
CA LEU A 20 -16.64 12.58 -2.63
C LEU A 20 -15.15 12.21 -2.83
N ASP A 21 -14.78 10.94 -2.65
CA ASP A 21 -13.38 10.48 -2.73
C ASP A 21 -12.91 10.19 -4.17
N GLN A 22 -13.81 9.78 -5.08
CA GLN A 22 -13.41 9.15 -6.36
C GLN A 22 -13.89 9.89 -7.62
N ARG A 23 -14.67 10.98 -7.50
CA ARG A 23 -15.17 11.74 -8.66
C ARG A 23 -14.90 13.24 -8.54
N PRO A 24 -14.54 13.93 -9.65
CA PRO A 24 -14.57 15.39 -9.71
C PRO A 24 -16.04 15.85 -9.77
N LEU A 25 -16.67 15.98 -8.60
CA LEU A 25 -18.04 16.48 -8.47
C LEU A 25 -18.07 18.01 -8.60
N SER A 26 -19.18 18.56 -9.11
CA SER A 26 -19.37 20.01 -9.11
C SER A 26 -19.51 20.55 -7.69
N PHE A 27 -19.16 21.82 -7.45
CA PHE A 27 -19.27 22.44 -6.12
C PHE A 27 -20.68 22.35 -5.52
N TYR A 28 -21.72 22.38 -6.36
CA TYR A 28 -23.10 22.20 -5.96
C TYR A 28 -23.40 20.77 -5.47
N GLU A 29 -22.90 19.75 -6.17
CA GLU A 29 -23.07 18.35 -5.78
C GLU A 29 -22.27 17.99 -4.53
N ILE A 30 -21.10 18.61 -4.36
CA ILE A 30 -20.30 18.49 -3.13
C ILE A 30 -21.09 19.08 -1.95
N ALA A 31 -21.64 20.30 -2.09
CA ALA A 31 -22.42 20.95 -1.05
C ALA A 31 -23.69 20.14 -0.71
N LYS A 32 -24.40 19.63 -1.73
CA LYS A 32 -25.59 18.78 -1.57
C LYS A 32 -25.27 17.48 -0.85
N SER A 33 -24.20 16.80 -1.23
CA SER A 33 -23.75 15.55 -0.60
C SER A 33 -23.34 15.78 0.86
N LYS A 34 -22.60 16.85 1.13
CA LYS A 34 -22.21 17.24 2.50
C LYS A 34 -23.43 17.59 3.37
N CYS A 35 -24.42 18.31 2.85
CA CYS A 35 -25.65 18.61 3.58
C CYS A 35 -26.47 17.35 3.88
N ARG A 36 -26.59 16.44 2.90
CA ARG A 36 -27.34 15.19 3.08
C ARG A 36 -26.69 14.27 4.10
N ILE A 37 -25.37 14.15 4.08
CA ILE A 37 -24.61 13.39 5.07
C ILE A 37 -24.84 13.94 6.49
N LYS A 38 -24.77 15.27 6.68
CA LYS A 38 -25.07 15.91 7.98
C LYS A 38 -26.48 15.61 8.47
N GLU A 39 -27.47 15.58 7.57
CA GLU A 39 -28.85 15.25 7.90
C GLU A 39 -29.02 13.78 8.33
N ILE A 40 -28.29 12.85 7.70
CA ILE A 40 -28.29 11.43 8.09
C ILE A 40 -27.70 11.26 9.50
N PHE A 41 -26.64 12.00 9.82
CA PHE A 41 -25.99 11.96 11.14
C PHE A 41 -26.85 12.53 12.26
N LEU A 42 -27.61 13.60 12.01
CA LEU A 42 -28.56 14.16 12.98
C LEU A 42 -29.68 13.18 13.35
N ARG A 43 -29.93 12.14 12.53
CA ARG A 43 -31.00 11.15 12.73
C ARG A 43 -30.54 9.85 13.41
N CYS A 44 -29.24 9.65 13.67
CA CYS A 44 -28.71 8.34 14.07
C CYS A 44 -27.71 8.40 15.24
N ASP A 45 -28.14 8.02 16.45
CA ASP A 45 -27.29 7.82 17.66
C ASP A 45 -27.08 6.32 17.97
N GLU A 46 -26.45 5.55 17.07
CA GLU A 46 -26.21 4.11 17.29
C GLU A 46 -24.77 3.64 16.95
N PRO A 47 -24.28 2.57 17.62
CA PRO A 47 -22.87 2.12 17.55
C PRO A 47 -22.42 1.67 16.15
N ILE A 48 -23.34 1.21 15.29
CA ILE A 48 -23.03 0.82 13.90
C ILE A 48 -22.59 2.04 13.08
N PHE A 49 -23.14 3.21 13.40
CA PHE A 49 -22.74 4.47 12.77
C PHE A 49 -21.42 5.00 13.31
N LYS A 50 -20.93 4.58 14.50
CA LYS A 50 -19.71 5.14 15.10
C LYS A 50 -18.47 4.96 14.22
N LYS A 51 -18.32 3.81 13.56
CA LYS A 51 -17.19 3.54 12.65
C LYS A 51 -17.28 4.40 11.37
N GLN A 52 -18.47 4.52 10.81
CA GLN A 52 -18.71 5.35 9.63
C GLN A 52 -18.62 6.86 9.95
N ILE A 53 -19.05 7.26 11.15
CA ILE A 53 -18.92 8.61 11.70
C ILE A 53 -17.46 8.95 11.95
N LEU A 54 -16.66 8.03 12.52
CA LEU A 54 -15.24 8.28 12.77
C LEU A 54 -14.49 8.52 11.46
N ASN A 55 -14.68 7.65 10.46
CA ASN A 55 -14.07 7.84 9.14
C ASN A 55 -14.49 9.17 8.50
N PHE A 56 -15.76 9.56 8.64
CA PHE A 56 -16.24 10.85 8.15
C PHE A 56 -15.65 12.03 8.94
N LYS A 57 -15.58 11.96 10.27
CA LYS A 57 -14.97 13.00 11.11
C LYS A 57 -13.49 13.16 10.78
N CYS A 58 -12.77 12.05 10.59
CA CYS A 58 -11.39 12.05 10.13
C CYS A 58 -11.22 12.73 8.77
N HIS A 59 -12.21 12.64 7.87
CA HIS A 59 -12.18 13.31 6.57
C HIS A 59 -12.52 14.81 6.67
N MET A 60 -13.47 15.21 7.52
CA MET A 60 -13.91 16.61 7.62
C MET A 60 -13.02 17.47 8.54
N HIS A 61 -12.60 16.92 9.67
CA HIS A 61 -11.79 17.57 10.70
C HIS A 61 -10.81 16.56 11.34
N PRO A 62 -9.75 16.16 10.61
CA PRO A 62 -8.85 15.06 10.98
C PRO A 62 -8.22 15.22 12.37
N GLU A 63 -7.73 16.42 12.69
CA GLU A 63 -7.08 16.71 13.97
C GLU A 63 -8.07 16.59 15.14
N HIS A 64 -9.25 17.20 15.02
CA HIS A 64 -10.30 17.12 16.03
C HIS A 64 -10.83 15.69 16.19
N ALA A 65 -10.96 14.94 15.10
CA ALA A 65 -11.40 13.55 15.12
C ALA A 65 -10.39 12.65 15.84
N ALA A 66 -9.10 12.84 15.57
CA ALA A 66 -8.02 12.08 16.21
C ALA A 66 -7.90 12.41 17.71
N ASP A 67 -8.04 13.68 18.08
CA ASP A 67 -8.04 14.11 19.48
C ASP A 67 -9.28 13.60 20.23
N GLU A 68 -10.46 13.69 19.62
CA GLU A 68 -11.70 13.13 20.18
C GLU A 68 -11.60 11.61 20.34
N PHE A 69 -11.03 10.90 19.36
CA PHE A 69 -10.81 9.46 19.43
C PHE A 69 -9.88 9.09 20.59
N ALA A 70 -8.73 9.78 20.72
CA ALA A 70 -7.77 9.53 21.79
C ALA A 70 -8.36 9.81 23.19
N LYS A 71 -9.26 10.80 23.31
CA LYS A 71 -9.99 11.10 24.56
C LYS A 71 -10.92 9.98 25.03
N HIS A 72 -11.34 9.09 24.15
CA HIS A 72 -12.19 7.93 24.47
C HIS A 72 -11.37 6.64 24.64
N SER A 73 -10.05 6.71 24.49
CA SER A 73 -9.15 5.58 24.71
C SER A 73 -8.92 5.29 26.20
N LEU A 74 -8.48 4.07 26.52
CA LEU A 74 -8.08 3.68 27.88
C LEU A 74 -6.75 4.31 28.35
N TYR A 75 -6.04 4.98 27.44
CA TYR A 75 -4.69 5.52 27.61
C TYR A 75 -4.66 7.04 27.43
N ARG A 76 -5.76 7.74 27.74
CA ARG A 76 -5.88 9.18 27.53
C ARG A 76 -4.86 9.98 28.34
N GLN A 77 -4.54 9.57 29.56
CA GLN A 77 -3.56 10.28 30.39
C GLN A 77 -2.11 10.14 29.88
N THR A 78 -1.82 9.11 29.09
CA THR A 78 -0.52 8.92 28.44
C THR A 78 -0.48 9.47 27.01
N PHE A 79 -1.60 9.97 26.50
CA PHE A 79 -1.68 10.67 25.21
C PHE A 79 -1.01 12.05 25.29
N ARG A 80 -0.30 12.45 24.23
CA ARG A 80 0.43 13.74 24.15
C ARG A 80 -0.13 14.72 23.13
N GLY A 81 -1.07 14.29 22.29
CA GLY A 81 -1.76 15.16 21.34
C GLY A 81 -1.66 14.68 19.90
N VAL A 82 -2.34 15.44 19.04
CA VAL A 82 -2.30 15.28 17.58
C VAL A 82 -1.46 16.41 16.99
N PHE A 83 -0.56 16.07 16.08
CA PHE A 83 0.40 17.00 15.50
C PHE A 83 0.40 16.90 13.97
N LEU A 84 0.79 17.98 13.30
CA LEU A 84 0.96 18.04 11.85
C LEU A 84 2.42 17.93 11.40
N HIS A 85 3.35 18.19 12.32
CA HIS A 85 4.79 18.25 12.05
C HIS A 85 5.55 17.36 13.03
N ASP A 86 6.48 16.57 12.49
CA ASP A 86 7.24 15.55 13.21
C ASP A 86 8.01 16.15 14.39
N HIS A 87 8.67 17.30 14.19
CA HIS A 87 9.45 17.98 15.24
C HIS A 87 8.61 18.41 16.45
N ALA A 88 7.36 18.82 16.23
CA ALA A 88 6.48 19.22 17.33
C ALA A 88 6.02 18.01 18.15
N LEU A 89 5.80 16.89 17.47
CA LEU A 89 5.44 15.62 18.10
C LEU A 89 6.62 15.04 18.89
N GLU A 90 7.79 14.99 18.27
CA GLU A 90 9.03 14.48 18.88
C GLU A 90 9.33 15.24 20.17
N HIS A 91 9.30 16.57 20.14
CA HIS A 91 9.48 17.40 21.32
C HIS A 91 8.43 17.14 22.41
N ALA A 92 7.17 16.87 22.05
CA ALA A 92 6.13 16.54 23.02
C ALA A 92 6.33 15.16 23.69
N LEU A 93 6.91 14.20 22.98
CA LEU A 93 7.28 12.88 23.52
C LEU A 93 8.55 12.96 24.36
N GLU A 94 9.53 13.77 23.98
CA GLU A 94 10.76 14.01 24.73
C GLU A 94 10.51 14.63 26.12
N GLN A 95 9.48 15.47 26.26
CA GLN A 95 9.06 16.02 27.55
C GLN A 95 8.57 14.94 28.53
N HIS A 96 8.16 13.78 28.02
CA HIS A 96 7.66 12.66 28.80
C HIS A 96 8.32 11.34 28.37
N PRO A 97 9.64 11.18 28.61
CA PRO A 97 10.42 10.08 28.04
C PRO A 97 10.10 8.72 28.67
N ASN A 98 9.33 8.70 29.76
CA ASN A 98 9.04 7.48 30.51
C ASN A 98 7.93 6.63 29.86
N MET A 99 6.87 7.30 29.41
CA MET A 99 5.72 6.67 28.76
C MET A 99 4.90 7.75 28.07
N GLY A 100 4.44 7.46 26.86
CA GLY A 100 3.62 8.38 26.11
C GLY A 100 3.34 7.89 24.70
N TRP A 101 2.25 8.38 24.14
CA TRP A 101 1.93 8.17 22.74
C TRP A 101 1.32 9.42 22.12
N ALA A 102 1.52 9.60 20.82
CA ALA A 102 1.07 10.76 20.08
C ALA A 102 0.65 10.38 18.65
N ILE A 103 -0.17 11.21 18.02
CA ILE A 103 -0.63 10.99 16.64
C ILE A 103 -0.06 12.09 15.75
N LEU A 104 0.49 11.70 14.61
CA LEU A 104 0.86 12.58 13.51
C LEU A 104 -0.18 12.45 12.40
N TYR A 105 -0.64 13.57 11.85
CA TYR A 105 -1.57 13.58 10.72
C TYR A 105 -0.96 14.29 9.50
N ARG A 106 -1.10 13.67 8.32
CA ARG A 106 -0.77 14.26 7.02
C ARG A 106 -1.90 14.01 6.03
N ALA A 107 -2.37 15.05 5.36
CA ALA A 107 -3.54 14.98 4.47
C ALA A 107 -3.44 13.92 3.35
N ASN A 108 -2.22 13.65 2.87
CA ASN A 108 -1.95 12.77 1.75
C ASN A 108 -1.66 11.32 2.19
N MET A 109 -1.33 11.10 3.47
CA MET A 109 -0.84 9.82 3.99
C MET A 109 -1.74 9.26 5.12
N GLY A 110 -2.61 10.08 5.70
CA GLY A 110 -3.48 9.68 6.81
C GLY A 110 -2.85 9.95 8.17
N PHE A 111 -3.04 9.02 9.12
CA PHE A 111 -2.53 9.12 10.48
C PHE A 111 -1.31 8.22 10.66
N GLN A 112 -0.46 8.56 11.62
CA GLN A 112 0.67 7.75 12.08
C GLN A 112 0.77 7.88 13.61
N LEU A 113 1.02 6.77 14.29
CA LEU A 113 1.06 6.68 15.75
C LEU A 113 2.49 6.49 16.24
N TRP A 114 2.88 7.30 17.22
CA TRP A 114 4.19 7.20 17.88
C TRP A 114 3.97 6.75 19.32
N TYR A 115 4.68 5.71 19.74
CA TYR A 115 4.48 5.01 21.01
C TYR A 115 5.83 4.79 21.70
N ILE A 116 5.99 5.23 22.96
CA ILE A 116 7.22 5.00 23.72
C ILE A 116 7.18 3.59 24.35
N PRO A 117 8.04 2.65 23.91
CA PRO A 117 7.99 1.25 24.36
C PRO A 117 8.73 1.00 25.69
N ALA A 118 9.57 1.94 26.13
CA ALA A 118 10.29 1.86 27.38
C ALA A 118 10.81 3.24 27.78
N PRO A 119 11.06 3.51 29.08
CA PRO A 119 11.62 4.76 29.53
C PRO A 119 12.95 5.10 28.82
N HIS A 120 13.07 6.33 28.33
CA HIS A 120 14.24 6.86 27.61
C HIS A 120 14.60 6.13 26.31
N ARG A 121 13.65 5.36 25.75
CA ARG A 121 13.80 4.72 24.44
C ARG A 121 13.09 5.56 23.38
N THR A 122 13.62 5.52 22.16
CA THR A 122 12.98 6.13 21.00
C THR A 122 11.58 5.56 20.80
N ALA A 123 10.64 6.43 20.40
CA ALA A 123 9.27 6.00 20.14
C ALA A 123 9.23 5.05 18.93
N LEU A 124 8.48 3.95 19.05
CA LEU A 124 8.08 3.13 17.92
C LEU A 124 7.06 3.91 17.10
N ILE A 125 7.15 3.78 15.78
CA ILE A 125 6.34 4.53 14.83
C ILE A 125 5.53 3.54 14.01
N SER A 126 4.22 3.74 13.94
CA SER A 126 3.34 2.94 13.09
C SER A 126 3.51 3.30 11.62
N ASP A 127 3.01 2.44 10.73
CA ASP A 127 2.82 2.84 9.33
C ASP A 127 1.74 3.94 9.20
N TRP A 128 1.72 4.57 8.04
CA TRP A 128 0.69 5.54 7.68
C TRP A 128 -0.60 4.82 7.29
N SER A 129 -1.67 5.01 8.06
CA SER A 129 -2.95 4.36 7.79
C SER A 129 -4.13 5.07 8.48
N GLY A 130 -5.28 4.42 8.53
CA GLY A 130 -6.44 4.91 9.27
C GLY A 130 -6.23 4.85 10.78
N LEU A 131 -6.96 5.72 11.49
CA LEU A 131 -6.80 5.89 12.94
C LEU A 131 -7.11 4.61 13.73
N GLU A 132 -8.09 3.81 13.30
CA GLU A 132 -8.42 2.53 13.94
C GLU A 132 -7.30 1.49 13.79
N GLN A 133 -6.72 1.37 12.60
CA GLN A 133 -5.67 0.39 12.31
C GLN A 133 -4.39 0.72 13.08
N ASN A 134 -4.00 1.99 13.09
CA ASN A 134 -2.82 2.41 13.85
C ASN A 134 -3.02 2.27 15.37
N TYR A 135 -4.25 2.50 15.85
CA TYR A 135 -4.56 2.28 17.26
C TYR A 135 -4.52 0.79 17.62
N ALA A 136 -4.99 -0.10 16.76
CA ALA A 136 -4.85 -1.54 16.94
C ALA A 136 -3.38 -1.97 17.00
N TRP A 137 -2.54 -1.46 16.10
CA TRP A 137 -1.09 -1.66 16.15
C TRP A 137 -0.49 -1.20 17.49
N MET A 138 -0.90 -0.04 18.01
CA MET A 138 -0.43 0.45 19.31
C MET A 138 -0.82 -0.51 20.45
N LEU A 139 -2.02 -1.09 20.41
CA LEU A 139 -2.45 -2.10 21.38
C LEU A 139 -1.60 -3.37 21.29
N GLU A 140 -1.24 -3.82 20.09
CA GLU A 140 -0.32 -4.96 19.90
C GLU A 140 1.07 -4.66 20.49
N GLN A 141 1.62 -3.45 20.26
CA GLN A 141 2.88 -3.03 20.88
C GLN A 141 2.76 -2.93 22.40
N GLN A 142 1.60 -2.51 22.91
CA GLN A 142 1.33 -2.45 24.34
C GLN A 142 1.27 -3.85 24.98
N GLU A 143 0.78 -4.88 24.28
CA GLU A 143 0.83 -6.26 24.78
C GLU A 143 2.27 -6.78 24.90
N ILE A 144 3.15 -6.37 23.99
CA ILE A 144 4.55 -6.81 23.96
C ILE A 144 5.39 -6.10 25.01
N TYR A 145 5.25 -4.78 25.13
CA TYR A 145 6.14 -3.95 25.94
C TYR A 145 5.54 -3.49 27.28
N ALA A 146 4.20 -3.54 27.42
CA ALA A 146 3.47 -3.10 28.61
C ALA A 146 3.90 -1.71 29.13
N ALA A 147 4.18 -0.76 28.22
CA ALA A 147 4.86 0.49 28.55
C ALA A 147 3.90 1.61 28.98
N LEU A 148 2.69 1.64 28.41
CA LEU A 148 1.66 2.60 28.81
C LEU A 148 0.91 2.08 30.04
N LYS A 149 0.53 3.00 30.91
CA LYS A 149 -0.43 2.72 31.98
C LYS A 149 -1.81 3.18 31.56
N THR A 150 -2.81 2.38 31.90
CA THR A 150 -4.20 2.78 31.73
C THR A 150 -4.53 3.92 32.70
N ASP A 151 -5.54 4.71 32.35
CA ASP A 151 -6.01 5.80 33.20
C ASP A 151 -6.42 5.31 34.60
N ALA A 152 -6.95 4.08 34.70
CA ALA A 152 -7.31 3.45 35.96
C ALA A 152 -6.08 3.19 36.86
N GLU A 153 -5.00 2.66 36.28
CA GLU A 153 -3.74 2.39 37.00
C GLU A 153 -3.05 3.68 37.45
N LEU A 154 -3.03 4.71 36.61
CA LEU A 154 -2.47 6.02 36.96
C LEU A 154 -3.26 6.72 38.07
N ASN A 155 -4.59 6.61 38.05
CA ASN A 155 -5.44 7.13 39.11
C ASN A 155 -5.24 6.35 40.43
N GLN A 156 -5.06 5.02 40.38
CA GLN A 156 -4.75 4.20 41.57
C GLN A 156 -3.37 4.54 42.16
N LEU A 157 -2.34 4.68 41.32
CA LEU A 157 -1.00 5.12 41.74
C LEU A 157 -1.04 6.50 42.39
N SER A 158 -1.86 7.42 41.86
CA SER A 158 -2.04 8.75 42.44
C SER A 158 -2.73 8.69 43.82
N VAL A 159 -3.70 7.80 43.99
CA VAL A 159 -4.40 7.58 45.28
C VAL A 159 -3.50 6.88 46.31
N GLU A 160 -2.68 5.92 45.91
CA GLU A 160 -1.69 5.24 46.78
C GLU A 160 -0.57 6.19 47.21
N THR A 161 -0.08 7.01 46.29
CA THR A 161 0.90 8.06 46.60
C THR A 161 0.31 9.08 47.58
N ALA A 162 -0.98 9.43 47.43
CA ALA A 162 -1.69 10.31 48.37
C ALA A 162 -1.99 9.67 49.73
N LYS A 163 -2.18 8.34 49.81
CA LYS A 163 -2.29 7.58 51.07
C LYS A 163 -0.95 7.49 51.80
N ASN A 164 0.14 7.25 51.07
CA ASN A 164 1.51 7.22 51.61
C ASN A 164 2.01 8.61 52.05
N PHE A 165 1.50 9.69 51.44
CA PHE A 165 1.76 11.04 51.92
C PHE A 165 0.97 11.41 53.19
N LYS A 166 -0.14 10.70 53.49
CA LYS A 166 -0.91 10.87 54.74
C LYS A 166 -0.36 10.05 55.92
N THR A 167 0.49 9.04 55.69
CA THR A 167 1.16 8.27 56.76
C THR A 167 2.50 8.83 57.21
N SER A 168 3.00 9.92 56.60
CA SER A 168 4.26 10.59 57.01
C SER A 168 4.11 12.03 57.50
N LYS A 169 2.88 12.47 57.82
CA LYS A 169 2.63 13.69 58.60
C LYS A 169 1.49 13.47 59.58
N LYS A 170 1.82 13.05 60.80
CA LYS A 170 1.18 13.48 62.06
C LYS A 170 1.86 12.86 63.28
N SER A 171 3.02 13.43 63.65
CA SER A 171 3.28 13.78 65.05
C SER A 171 3.11 15.30 65.16
N ALA A 172 1.91 15.74 65.54
CA ALA A 172 1.62 16.96 66.30
C ALA A 172 0.14 17.36 66.13
N VAL A 173 -0.57 17.18 67.24
CA VAL A 173 -1.67 18.00 67.79
C VAL A 173 -3.04 18.00 67.08
N SER A 174 -4.02 17.73 67.96
CA SER A 174 -5.47 17.64 67.84
C SER A 174 -6.19 18.91 67.37
N PHE A 175 -7.30 18.75 66.65
CA PHE A 175 -8.64 19.22 67.07
C PHE A 175 -9.73 18.52 66.24
N ALA A 176 -10.92 18.47 66.81
CA ALA A 176 -11.93 17.42 66.68
C ALA A 176 -13.02 17.65 65.61
N SER A 177 -13.89 16.63 65.53
CA SER A 177 -15.25 16.55 64.97
C SER A 177 -15.35 16.12 63.49
N SER A 178 -15.83 14.90 63.21
CA SER A 178 -17.25 14.45 63.11
C SER A 178 -17.77 14.66 61.69
N LYS A 179 -18.31 13.71 60.92
CA LYS A 179 -19.08 12.48 61.21
C LYS A 179 -19.15 11.58 59.95
N LYS A 180 -19.18 10.27 60.21
CA LYS A 180 -19.94 9.13 59.60
C LYS A 180 -19.88 8.91 58.07
N ALA A 181 -19.31 7.80 57.58
CA ALA A 181 -19.79 6.39 57.59
C ALA A 181 -20.88 6.16 56.52
N GLU A 182 -20.81 5.18 55.62
CA GLU A 182 -20.72 3.74 55.85
C GLU A 182 -20.15 2.95 54.65
N SER A 183 -19.50 1.84 54.99
CA SER A 183 -19.05 0.73 54.13
C SER A 183 -20.16 -0.30 53.86
N ILE A 184 -20.02 -1.12 52.80
CA ILE A 184 -20.20 -2.61 52.72
C ILE A 184 -20.08 -2.97 51.22
N ILE A 185 -18.95 -3.53 50.75
CA ILE A 185 -18.63 -4.96 50.50
C ILE A 185 -19.46 -5.66 49.41
N ALA A 186 -18.79 -5.83 48.25
CA ALA A 186 -18.67 -6.97 47.31
C ALA A 186 -19.89 -7.78 46.81
N SER A 187 -20.02 -7.87 45.47
CA SER A 187 -19.85 -9.13 44.72
C SER A 187 -19.89 -8.93 43.19
N ASN A 188 -19.02 -9.66 42.48
CA ASN A 188 -18.82 -9.73 41.03
C ASN A 188 -20.11 -9.85 40.18
N THR A 189 -20.19 -9.11 39.06
CA THR A 189 -20.61 -9.65 37.74
C THR A 189 -20.30 -8.68 36.58
N ALA A 190 -19.70 -9.22 35.52
CA ALA A 190 -19.47 -8.78 34.12
C ALA A 190 -19.65 -7.31 33.67
N PRO A 191 -18.71 -6.74 32.87
CA PRO A 191 -18.92 -5.47 32.19
C PRO A 191 -19.74 -5.67 30.91
N SER A 192 -20.93 -5.06 30.83
CA SER A 192 -21.57 -4.75 29.54
C SER A 192 -21.22 -3.30 29.13
N PRO A 193 -21.21 -2.98 27.82
CA PRO A 193 -20.64 -1.73 27.33
C PRO A 193 -21.66 -0.58 27.34
N PHE A 194 -21.20 0.57 27.84
CA PHE A 194 -21.52 1.96 27.47
C PHE A 194 -23.00 2.36 27.22
N SER A 195 -23.51 3.24 28.09
CA SER A 195 -24.67 4.10 27.85
C SER A 195 -24.24 5.57 28.02
N PHE A 196 -24.75 6.49 27.20
CA PHE A 196 -24.55 7.93 27.32
C PHE A 196 -25.87 8.69 27.08
N GLU A 197 -26.11 9.72 27.88
CA GLU A 197 -27.16 10.74 27.69
C GLU A 197 -26.68 11.88 26.77
N PRO A 198 -27.59 12.53 26.00
CA PRO A 198 -27.23 13.60 25.07
C PRO A 198 -27.26 14.99 25.72
N LEU A 199 -26.31 15.85 25.35
CA LEU A 199 -26.33 17.29 25.63
C LEU A 199 -26.60 18.10 24.35
N THR A 200 -27.62 18.95 24.42
CA THR A 200 -28.07 19.91 23.40
C THR A 200 -27.10 21.09 23.24
N LEU A 201 -26.78 21.47 22.01
CA LEU A 201 -26.06 22.72 21.69
C LEU A 201 -27.06 23.83 21.32
N GLN A 202 -27.04 24.90 22.11
CA GLN A 202 -27.77 26.14 21.86
C GLN A 202 -27.21 26.88 20.62
N GLN A 203 -28.12 27.26 19.73
CA GLN A 203 -27.90 28.17 18.61
C GLN A 203 -27.85 29.62 19.12
N ASN A 204 -26.96 30.43 18.55
CA ASN A 204 -27.19 31.86 18.39
C ASN A 204 -26.91 32.24 16.93
N LEU A 205 -28.00 32.44 16.19
CA LEU A 205 -28.07 33.16 14.93
C LEU A 205 -28.38 34.62 15.25
N THR A 206 -27.61 35.56 14.70
CA THR A 206 -28.08 36.93 14.48
C THR A 206 -27.94 37.26 13.01
N VAL A 207 -29.10 37.37 12.36
CA VAL A 207 -29.32 37.87 11.01
C VAL A 207 -29.56 39.37 11.11
N SER A 208 -28.95 40.15 10.21
CA SER A 208 -29.40 41.50 9.88
C SER A 208 -29.32 41.72 8.37
N THR A 209 -30.45 42.16 7.82
CA THR A 209 -30.88 42.33 6.43
C THR A 209 -30.57 43.72 5.83
N ASP A 210 -30.05 43.75 4.57
CA ASP A 210 -30.23 44.65 3.39
C ASP A 210 -30.29 46.22 3.51
N PRO A 211 -30.20 47.07 2.42
CA PRO A 211 -30.04 46.84 0.95
C PRO A 211 -29.07 47.78 0.12
N ILE A 212 -28.68 47.29 -1.09
CA ILE A 212 -28.53 47.88 -2.47
C ILE A 212 -27.91 49.29 -2.76
N GLN A 213 -26.92 49.33 -3.68
CA GLN A 213 -26.76 50.13 -4.95
C GLN A 213 -25.25 50.33 -5.28
N ALA A 214 -24.69 50.36 -6.49
CA ALA A 214 -24.90 49.87 -7.88
C ALA A 214 -23.63 50.30 -8.67
N LEU A 215 -23.18 49.56 -9.71
CA LEU A 215 -22.61 50.02 -11.00
C LEU A 215 -21.83 48.90 -11.73
N GLU A 216 -22.50 48.30 -12.72
CA GLU A 216 -22.11 47.98 -14.13
C GLU A 216 -20.60 47.88 -14.48
N SER A 217 -20.07 46.94 -15.28
CA SER A 217 -20.56 46.44 -16.58
C SER A 217 -19.68 45.28 -17.14
N ASP A 218 -20.38 44.29 -17.72
CA ASP A 218 -20.12 43.35 -18.84
C ASP A 218 -18.75 42.73 -19.23
N SER A 219 -18.86 41.42 -19.54
CA SER A 219 -17.91 40.47 -20.18
C SER A 219 -17.86 40.67 -21.73
N PRO A 220 -17.10 39.93 -22.59
CA PRO A 220 -17.20 38.44 -22.72
C PRO A 220 -16.01 37.63 -23.36
N SER A 221 -16.06 36.30 -23.14
CA SER A 221 -15.73 35.12 -24.00
C SER A 221 -14.53 35.03 -24.97
N LEU A 222 -13.86 33.87 -24.98
CA LEU A 222 -13.05 33.34 -26.10
C LEU A 222 -13.35 31.85 -26.38
N THR A 223 -13.48 31.51 -27.66
CA THR A 223 -13.73 30.16 -28.22
C THR A 223 -12.78 29.87 -29.40
N ILE A 224 -12.06 28.73 -29.32
CA ILE A 224 -11.94 27.61 -30.30
C ILE A 224 -11.13 27.71 -31.65
N ASN A 225 -10.36 26.61 -31.90
CA ASN A 225 -9.84 25.96 -33.15
C ASN A 225 -8.54 26.45 -33.83
N MET A 226 -7.74 25.68 -34.60
CA MET A 226 -7.31 24.25 -34.80
C MET A 226 -6.46 24.21 -36.13
N LEU A 227 -5.42 23.34 -36.23
CA LEU A 227 -4.76 22.74 -37.45
C LEU A 227 -3.96 23.70 -38.41
N GLU A 228 -2.90 23.38 -39.18
CA GLU A 228 -2.11 22.17 -39.55
C GLU A 228 -0.84 22.55 -40.40
N LEU A 229 0.18 21.65 -40.38
CA LEU A 229 1.15 21.17 -41.43
C LEU A 229 2.18 22.06 -42.21
N SER A 230 3.49 21.79 -41.93
CA SER A 230 4.74 21.48 -42.71
C SER A 230 4.94 21.88 -44.22
N PRO A 231 6.11 21.72 -44.94
CA PRO A 231 7.32 20.86 -44.68
C PRO A 231 8.74 21.26 -45.27
N LYS A 232 9.74 20.34 -45.12
CA LYS A 232 11.00 20.02 -45.91
C LYS A 232 12.30 20.86 -45.73
N GLU A 233 13.56 20.39 -45.82
CA GLU A 233 14.31 19.10 -45.95
C GLU A 233 15.85 19.38 -45.81
N GLU A 234 16.64 18.38 -45.35
CA GLU A 234 18.08 18.00 -45.62
C GLU A 234 19.23 19.06 -45.50
N ASP A 235 20.49 18.81 -45.08
CA ASP A 235 21.39 17.66 -45.23
C ASP A 235 22.67 17.78 -44.33
N ALA A 236 23.38 16.65 -44.15
CA ALA A 236 24.82 16.44 -43.85
C ALA A 236 25.48 16.75 -42.47
N ALA A 237 25.96 15.67 -41.81
CA ALA A 237 27.16 15.61 -40.94
C ALA A 237 28.36 15.08 -41.81
N PRO A 238 29.68 15.12 -41.44
CA PRO A 238 30.23 14.61 -40.17
C PRO A 238 31.62 15.16 -39.68
N SER A 239 32.12 14.55 -38.58
CA SER A 239 33.54 14.20 -38.28
C SER A 239 34.39 14.95 -37.23
N LEU A 240 34.68 14.20 -36.16
CA LEU A 240 36.00 13.83 -35.57
C LEU A 240 37.04 14.94 -35.22
N ARG A 241 37.40 15.05 -33.92
CA ARG A 241 38.74 14.67 -33.37
C ARG A 241 38.92 15.01 -31.88
N SER A 242 39.61 14.09 -31.20
CA SER A 242 40.07 14.09 -29.81
C SER A 242 41.22 15.08 -29.53
N THR A 243 41.38 15.55 -28.28
CA THR A 243 42.52 15.31 -27.34
C THR A 243 42.74 16.42 -26.28
N ASN A 244 42.81 15.99 -25.01
CA ASN A 244 43.77 16.33 -23.92
C ASN A 244 44.00 17.78 -23.41
N VAL A 245 44.41 18.13 -22.17
CA VAL A 245 44.66 17.55 -20.82
C VAL A 245 45.08 18.75 -19.89
N ALA A 246 44.87 18.62 -18.56
CA ALA A 246 45.53 19.31 -17.40
C ALA A 246 45.09 20.74 -17.01
N ALA A 247 44.47 20.94 -15.82
CA ALA A 247 45.01 21.15 -14.45
C ALA A 247 45.26 22.66 -14.16
N VAL A 248 44.95 23.28 -13.01
CA VAL A 248 45.52 23.08 -11.65
C VAL A 248 44.65 23.80 -10.56
N THR A 249 44.73 23.30 -9.30
CA THR A 249 44.61 23.98 -7.96
C THR A 249 43.23 24.51 -7.49
N SER A 250 42.56 24.18 -6.37
CA SER A 250 42.74 23.48 -5.07
C SER A 250 42.49 24.37 -3.82
N LEU A 251 41.45 23.99 -3.05
CA LEU A 251 41.34 23.87 -1.55
C LEU A 251 41.00 25.12 -0.68
N PRO A 252 40.46 24.98 0.58
CA PRO A 252 40.08 23.77 1.35
C PRO A 252 38.76 23.77 2.21
N LYS A 253 38.30 22.54 2.52
CA LYS A 253 37.71 21.95 3.75
C LYS A 253 36.78 22.75 4.71
N ALA A 254 35.65 22.11 5.02
CA ALA A 254 35.21 21.83 6.40
C ALA A 254 34.71 20.38 6.50
N ALA A 255 35.03 19.71 7.61
CA ALA A 255 34.93 18.27 7.81
C ALA A 255 33.55 17.83 8.30
N THR A 256 33.06 16.70 7.78
CA THR A 256 32.07 15.85 8.46
C THR A 256 32.49 14.39 8.29
N LEU A 257 32.41 13.66 9.39
CA LEU A 257 32.97 12.32 9.61
C LEU A 257 32.38 11.27 8.66
N PRO A 258 33.21 10.44 7.98
CA PRO A 258 32.71 9.35 7.16
C PRO A 258 32.35 8.13 8.03
N LEU A 259 31.19 7.53 7.74
CA LEU A 259 30.85 6.17 8.17
C LEU A 259 31.99 5.23 7.75
N LYS A 260 32.59 4.53 8.72
CA LYS A 260 33.61 3.52 8.48
C LYS A 260 32.95 2.16 8.24
N SER A 261 32.92 1.74 6.98
CA SER A 261 33.27 0.38 6.53
C SER A 261 33.09 0.30 5.01
N ASN A 262 34.12 0.73 4.26
CA ASN A 262 34.25 0.46 2.83
C ASN A 262 34.54 -1.03 2.62
N HIS A 263 33.51 -1.87 2.58
CA HIS A 263 33.57 -2.99 1.64
C HIS A 263 33.31 -2.39 0.26
N LEU A 264 34.35 -2.28 -0.58
CA LEU A 264 34.14 -2.01 -1.99
C LEU A 264 33.30 -3.17 -2.53
N LEU A 265 32.00 -2.93 -2.71
CA LEU A 265 31.12 -3.88 -3.37
C LEU A 265 31.70 -4.17 -4.77
N PRO A 266 31.81 -5.45 -5.19
CA PRO A 266 32.35 -5.79 -6.49
C PRO A 266 31.49 -5.14 -7.57
N GLN A 267 32.12 -4.44 -8.52
CA GLN A 267 31.38 -3.67 -9.53
C GLN A 267 30.62 -4.57 -10.52
N VAL A 268 31.08 -5.81 -10.70
CA VAL A 268 30.47 -6.83 -11.56
C VAL A 268 30.44 -8.17 -10.81
N VAL A 269 29.29 -8.84 -10.85
CA VAL A 269 29.04 -10.15 -10.27
C VAL A 269 28.60 -11.09 -11.39
N GLU A 270 29.25 -12.25 -11.50
CA GLU A 270 28.89 -13.27 -12.49
C GLU A 270 27.97 -14.32 -11.85
N LEU A 271 26.71 -14.33 -12.27
CA LEU A 271 25.72 -15.37 -11.94
C LEU A 271 25.72 -16.41 -13.07
N GLY A 272 26.75 -17.27 -13.11
CA GLY A 272 26.90 -18.27 -14.17
C GLY A 272 27.07 -17.63 -15.55
N GLN A 273 26.09 -17.77 -16.45
CA GLN A 273 26.15 -17.09 -17.75
C GLN A 273 25.75 -15.61 -17.67
N TRP A 274 25.18 -15.14 -16.56
CA TRP A 274 24.71 -13.77 -16.41
C TRP A 274 25.82 -12.87 -15.87
N LYS A 275 26.07 -11.75 -16.56
CA LYS A 275 26.97 -10.70 -16.09
C LYS A 275 26.14 -9.58 -15.53
N CYS A 276 26.21 -9.39 -14.22
CA CYS A 276 25.39 -8.44 -13.50
C CYS A 276 26.26 -7.31 -12.95
N ARG A 277 25.83 -6.06 -13.14
CA ARG A 277 26.39 -4.91 -12.42
C ARG A 277 25.72 -4.80 -11.06
N LEU A 278 26.53 -4.75 -10.00
CA LEU A 278 26.04 -4.56 -8.65
C LEU A 278 25.86 -3.08 -8.35
N SER A 279 24.73 -2.72 -7.77
CA SER A 279 24.44 -1.36 -7.32
C SER A 279 23.70 -1.40 -5.99
N ALA A 280 24.18 -0.67 -4.99
CA ALA A 280 23.47 -0.53 -3.73
C ALA A 280 22.19 0.28 -3.95
N LEU A 281 21.07 -0.18 -3.39
CA LEU A 281 19.82 0.56 -3.41
C LEU A 281 19.90 1.73 -2.42
N GLN A 282 19.57 2.94 -2.88
CA GLN A 282 19.90 4.19 -2.16
C GLN A 282 18.79 4.72 -1.24
N PHE A 283 17.70 3.97 -1.08
CA PHE A 283 16.57 4.40 -0.25
C PHE A 283 16.62 3.76 1.16
N PRO A 284 16.05 4.42 2.19
CA PRO A 284 16.34 4.10 3.60
C PRO A 284 16.09 2.63 3.96
N GLN A 285 14.91 2.10 3.61
CA GLN A 285 14.52 0.73 3.94
C GLN A 285 15.42 -0.33 3.30
N ALA A 286 15.94 -0.06 2.09
CA ALA A 286 16.89 -0.95 1.45
C ALA A 286 18.27 -0.87 2.07
N GLN A 287 18.70 0.31 2.53
CA GLN A 287 19.99 0.47 3.22
C GLN A 287 19.99 -0.26 4.57
N GLU A 288 18.88 -0.24 5.31
CA GLU A 288 18.72 -0.99 6.57
C GLU A 288 18.89 -2.51 6.38
N SER A 289 18.47 -3.02 5.21
CA SER A 289 18.61 -4.43 4.84
C SER A 289 19.85 -4.73 3.99
N GLU A 290 20.72 -3.72 3.81
CA GLU A 290 21.90 -3.76 2.95
C GLU A 290 21.62 -4.29 1.52
N LEU A 291 20.44 -3.97 0.99
CA LEU A 291 19.97 -4.51 -0.29
C LEU A 291 20.70 -3.88 -1.47
N CYS A 292 21.10 -4.75 -2.38
CA CYS A 292 21.72 -4.41 -3.64
C CYS A 292 20.88 -4.94 -4.80
N SER A 293 20.85 -4.17 -5.89
CA SER A 293 20.30 -4.57 -7.17
C SER A 293 21.42 -5.05 -8.10
N LEU A 294 21.16 -6.17 -8.77
CA LEU A 294 22.02 -6.80 -9.76
C LEU A 294 21.40 -6.60 -11.15
N THR A 295 21.93 -5.63 -11.89
CA THR A 295 21.45 -5.29 -13.24
C THR A 295 22.12 -6.17 -14.28
N LEU A 296 21.33 -6.95 -15.01
CA LEU A 296 21.81 -7.85 -16.06
C LEU A 296 22.29 -7.08 -17.30
N GLU A 297 23.54 -7.28 -17.73
CA GLU A 297 24.10 -6.52 -18.87
C GLU A 297 24.19 -7.34 -20.17
N ASN A 298 24.24 -8.66 -20.08
CA ASN A 298 24.63 -9.50 -21.22
C ASN A 298 23.49 -10.29 -21.87
N ILE A 299 22.26 -10.17 -21.37
CA ILE A 299 21.06 -10.78 -21.99
C ILE A 299 19.97 -9.70 -22.12
N PRO A 300 19.94 -8.97 -23.25
CA PRO A 300 19.03 -7.83 -23.43
C PRO A 300 17.56 -8.24 -23.48
N GLU A 301 17.25 -9.52 -23.74
CA GLU A 301 15.86 -9.99 -23.75
C GLU A 301 15.27 -10.19 -22.36
N ILE A 302 16.10 -10.60 -21.39
CA ILE A 302 15.68 -10.87 -20.00
C ILE A 302 15.77 -9.58 -19.18
N MET A 303 16.78 -8.74 -19.46
CA MET A 303 17.03 -7.48 -18.75
C MET A 303 15.78 -6.62 -18.47
N PRO A 304 14.87 -6.35 -19.45
CA PRO A 304 13.68 -5.53 -19.17
C PRO A 304 12.59 -6.27 -18.37
N LEU A 305 12.64 -7.60 -18.31
CA LEU A 305 11.64 -8.43 -17.64
C LEU A 305 11.97 -8.69 -16.18
N LEU A 306 13.19 -8.40 -15.74
CA LEU A 306 13.75 -8.96 -14.52
C LEU A 306 14.48 -7.90 -13.68
N GLU A 307 14.36 -8.03 -12.37
CA GLU A 307 15.13 -7.27 -11.38
C GLU A 307 15.67 -8.24 -10.34
N ILE A 308 16.99 -8.27 -10.15
CA ILE A 308 17.63 -9.20 -9.21
C ILE A 308 18.03 -8.42 -7.98
N ILE A 309 17.68 -8.91 -6.81
CA ILE A 309 18.00 -8.30 -5.53
C ILE A 309 18.68 -9.31 -4.61
N ILE A 310 19.64 -8.82 -3.83
CA ILE A 310 20.41 -9.61 -2.86
C ILE A 310 20.86 -8.70 -1.72
N SER A 311 20.89 -9.21 -0.49
CA SER A 311 21.54 -8.50 0.62
C SER A 311 23.06 -8.57 0.46
N ALA A 312 23.77 -7.47 0.72
CA ALA A 312 25.23 -7.41 0.61
C ALA A 312 25.91 -8.51 1.46
N SER A 313 25.36 -8.80 2.65
CA SER A 313 25.81 -9.87 3.53
C SER A 313 25.76 -11.27 2.90
N GLN A 314 24.88 -11.50 1.93
CA GLN A 314 24.63 -12.80 1.29
C GLN A 314 25.35 -12.96 -0.05
N LEU A 315 26.09 -11.94 -0.50
CA LEU A 315 26.72 -11.92 -1.83
C LEU A 315 27.72 -13.06 -2.04
N GLU A 316 28.34 -13.56 -0.98
CA GLU A 316 29.30 -14.68 -1.02
C GLU A 316 28.66 -16.04 -0.69
N GLN A 317 27.43 -16.08 -0.17
CA GLN A 317 26.83 -17.27 0.43
C GLN A 317 25.56 -17.77 -0.28
N TYR A 318 25.02 -17.01 -1.23
CA TYR A 318 23.79 -17.38 -1.95
C TYR A 318 23.91 -18.64 -2.82
N ILE A 319 25.11 -19.16 -3.05
CA ILE A 319 25.36 -20.32 -3.92
C ILE A 319 24.70 -21.57 -3.34
N ASN A 320 23.95 -22.30 -4.16
CA ASN A 320 23.15 -23.46 -3.78
C ASN A 320 22.08 -23.15 -2.71
N GLN A 321 21.71 -21.89 -2.51
CA GLN A 321 20.58 -21.52 -1.69
C GLN A 321 19.30 -21.38 -2.52
N PRO A 322 18.12 -21.55 -1.91
CA PRO A 322 16.86 -21.35 -2.60
C PRO A 322 16.74 -19.95 -3.20
N VAL A 323 16.11 -19.87 -4.37
CA VAL A 323 15.89 -18.61 -5.07
C VAL A 323 14.40 -18.35 -5.15
N TYR A 324 13.98 -17.17 -4.71
CA TYR A 324 12.58 -16.77 -4.79
C TYR A 324 12.35 -15.87 -5.99
N LEU A 325 11.27 -16.13 -6.73
CA LEU A 325 10.87 -15.41 -7.93
C LEU A 325 9.52 -14.76 -7.65
N ALA A 326 9.49 -13.44 -7.50
CA ALA A 326 8.27 -12.69 -7.28
C ALA A 326 7.74 -12.07 -8.59
N GLU A 327 6.43 -11.92 -8.70
CA GLU A 327 5.80 -11.13 -9.76
C GLU A 327 5.38 -9.76 -9.22
N GLN A 328 5.75 -8.70 -9.92
CA GLN A 328 5.48 -7.32 -9.52
C GLN A 328 4.51 -6.65 -10.49
N ILE A 329 3.50 -5.96 -9.94
CA ILE A 329 2.51 -5.18 -10.68
C ILE A 329 2.47 -3.73 -10.21
N ASN A 330 1.97 -2.84 -11.05
CA ASN A 330 1.63 -1.48 -10.64
C ASN A 330 0.19 -1.40 -10.09
N ALA A 331 -0.20 -0.21 -9.62
CA ALA A 331 -1.54 0.07 -9.09
C ALA A 331 -2.71 -0.20 -10.08
N GLN A 332 -2.43 -0.33 -11.39
CA GLN A 332 -3.44 -0.67 -12.40
C GLN A 332 -3.52 -2.18 -12.68
N GLY A 333 -2.70 -3.00 -12.02
CA GLY A 333 -2.58 -4.43 -12.27
C GLY A 333 -1.77 -4.80 -13.52
N ARG A 334 -1.01 -3.85 -14.07
CA ARG A 334 -0.10 -4.09 -15.19
C ARG A 334 1.22 -4.67 -14.66
N PHE A 335 1.71 -5.70 -15.35
CA PHE A 335 3.01 -6.29 -15.06
C PHE A 335 4.14 -5.27 -15.17
N VAL A 336 5.02 -5.27 -14.18
CA VAL A 336 6.23 -4.46 -14.15
C VAL A 336 7.44 -5.34 -14.46
N LYS A 337 7.79 -6.26 -13.56
CA LYS A 337 8.96 -7.15 -13.68
C LYS A 337 8.77 -8.42 -12.84
N PHE A 338 9.61 -9.42 -13.12
CA PHE A 338 9.92 -10.50 -12.19
C PHE A 338 11.03 -10.04 -11.26
N VAL A 339 10.85 -10.19 -9.95
CA VAL A 339 11.86 -9.86 -8.94
C VAL A 339 12.52 -11.17 -8.49
N VAL A 340 13.79 -11.36 -8.79
CA VAL A 340 14.59 -12.49 -8.32
C VAL A 340 15.24 -12.10 -7.00
N ILE A 341 14.95 -12.87 -5.96
CA ILE A 341 15.42 -12.60 -4.60
C ILE A 341 16.41 -13.71 -4.22
N LEU A 342 17.67 -13.34 -4.08
CA LEU A 342 18.77 -14.22 -3.71
C LEU A 342 19.14 -14.02 -2.23
N GLY A 343 19.52 -15.11 -1.56
CA GLY A 343 20.00 -15.06 -0.17
C GLY A 343 18.91 -14.81 0.88
N ALA A 344 17.63 -15.03 0.54
CA ALA A 344 16.56 -15.00 1.52
C ALA A 344 16.55 -16.30 2.34
N GLU A 345 16.51 -16.16 3.67
CA GLU A 345 16.54 -17.27 4.61
C GLU A 345 15.28 -18.15 4.53
N ASP A 346 14.13 -17.53 4.34
CA ASP A 346 12.84 -18.19 4.24
C ASP A 346 11.85 -17.39 3.36
N GLN A 347 10.65 -17.94 3.19
CA GLN A 347 9.56 -17.33 2.42
C GLN A 347 9.13 -15.96 2.94
N LEU A 348 9.04 -15.78 4.27
CA LEU A 348 8.62 -14.50 4.85
C LEU A 348 9.69 -13.43 4.67
N HIS A 349 10.96 -13.81 4.79
CA HIS A 349 12.10 -12.96 4.51
C HIS A 349 12.09 -12.56 3.02
N ALA A 350 11.88 -13.50 2.10
CA ALA A 350 11.76 -13.18 0.67
C ALA A 350 10.62 -12.18 0.38
N ILE A 351 9.43 -12.39 0.96
CA ILE A 351 8.31 -11.44 0.82
C ILE A 351 8.70 -10.05 1.36
N ARG A 352 9.36 -9.98 2.52
CA ARG A 352 9.81 -8.72 3.11
C ARG A 352 10.78 -7.99 2.18
N LEU A 353 11.81 -8.66 1.67
CA LEU A 353 12.80 -8.05 0.78
C LEU A 353 12.16 -7.58 -0.53
N GLY A 354 11.29 -8.40 -1.13
CA GLY A 354 10.58 -8.02 -2.34
C GLY A 354 9.61 -6.85 -2.15
N ASN A 355 8.97 -6.75 -0.97
CA ASN A 355 8.09 -5.62 -0.63
C ASN A 355 8.87 -4.32 -0.42
N ILE A 356 10.06 -4.35 0.20
CA ILE A 356 10.92 -3.17 0.35
C ILE A 356 11.18 -2.52 -1.02
N VAL A 357 11.49 -3.33 -2.03
CA VAL A 357 11.77 -2.85 -3.39
C VAL A 357 10.49 -2.45 -4.12
N SER A 358 9.41 -3.19 -3.96
CA SER A 358 8.14 -2.92 -4.66
C SER A 358 7.45 -1.67 -4.14
N GLN A 359 7.34 -1.52 -2.82
CA GLN A 359 6.63 -0.40 -2.20
C GLN A 359 7.34 0.94 -2.44
N HIS A 360 8.67 0.95 -2.57
CA HIS A 360 9.42 2.16 -2.92
C HIS A 360 8.92 2.82 -4.21
N TYR A 361 8.46 2.00 -5.17
CA TYR A 361 7.94 2.47 -6.46
C TYR A 361 6.40 2.41 -6.54
N ALA A 362 5.69 2.25 -5.42
CA ALA A 362 4.25 2.04 -5.36
C ALA A 362 3.78 0.85 -6.23
N TYR A 363 4.58 -0.22 -6.23
CA TYR A 363 4.27 -1.50 -6.84
C TYR A 363 3.90 -2.53 -5.78
N GLU A 364 3.23 -3.60 -6.23
CA GLU A 364 2.75 -4.68 -5.38
C GLU A 364 3.30 -6.02 -5.86
N LEU A 365 3.56 -6.93 -4.92
CA LEU A 365 3.85 -8.32 -5.22
C LEU A 365 2.56 -9.12 -5.34
N THR A 366 2.43 -9.96 -6.35
CA THR A 366 1.23 -10.79 -6.58
C THR A 366 1.43 -12.26 -6.28
N ALA A 367 2.64 -12.75 -6.49
CA ALA A 367 3.01 -14.13 -6.20
C ALA A 367 4.50 -14.25 -5.90
N LEU A 368 4.84 -15.34 -5.22
CA LEU A 368 6.20 -15.78 -4.97
C LEU A 368 6.30 -17.25 -5.36
N LYS A 369 7.28 -17.55 -6.20
CA LYS A 369 7.67 -18.91 -6.52
C LYS A 369 9.05 -19.23 -6.00
N LEU A 370 9.32 -20.51 -5.76
CA LEU A 370 10.55 -21.03 -5.21
C LEU A 370 11.26 -21.90 -6.23
N LEU A 371 12.54 -21.64 -6.44
CA LEU A 371 13.48 -22.56 -7.06
C LEU A 371 14.39 -23.18 -5.99
N PRO A 372 14.73 -24.47 -6.10
CA PRO A 372 15.59 -25.14 -5.11
C PRO A 372 16.97 -24.50 -4.99
N ASN A 373 17.48 -23.98 -6.11
CA ASN A 373 18.75 -23.28 -6.18
C ASN A 373 18.82 -22.38 -7.43
N GLU A 374 19.92 -21.66 -7.57
CA GLU A 374 20.14 -20.70 -8.64
C GLU A 374 20.66 -21.32 -9.96
N GLN A 375 20.96 -22.63 -10.00
CA GLN A 375 21.66 -23.25 -11.13
C GLN A 375 20.87 -23.18 -12.43
N SER A 376 19.57 -23.50 -12.38
CA SER A 376 18.71 -23.42 -13.57
C SER A 376 18.51 -21.98 -14.05
N LEU A 377 18.48 -21.02 -13.13
CA LEU A 377 18.39 -19.60 -13.44
C LEU A 377 19.62 -19.15 -14.25
N LYS A 378 20.82 -19.55 -13.80
CA LYS A 378 22.11 -19.26 -14.44
C LYS A 378 22.25 -19.79 -15.87
N GLN A 379 21.40 -20.72 -16.29
CA GLN A 379 21.44 -21.35 -17.62
C GLN A 379 20.49 -20.68 -18.62
N CYS A 380 19.58 -19.81 -18.18
CA CYS A 380 18.60 -19.16 -19.03
C CYS A 380 19.28 -18.14 -19.96
N LYS A 381 19.08 -18.29 -21.28
CA LYS A 381 19.68 -17.45 -22.33
C LYS A 381 18.71 -16.45 -22.94
N ASN A 382 17.41 -16.69 -22.81
CA ASN A 382 16.35 -15.86 -23.39
C ASN A 382 15.11 -15.84 -22.49
N ALA A 383 14.15 -15.00 -22.84
CA ALA A 383 12.91 -14.84 -22.07
C ALA A 383 12.04 -16.10 -22.06
N GLU A 384 12.08 -16.92 -23.11
CA GLU A 384 11.31 -18.17 -23.22
C GLU A 384 11.81 -19.22 -22.22
N GLN A 385 13.12 -19.45 -22.15
CA GLN A 385 13.74 -20.36 -21.19
C GLN A 385 13.51 -19.92 -19.75
N PHE A 386 13.59 -18.61 -19.49
CA PHE A 386 13.25 -18.08 -18.17
C PHE A 386 11.78 -18.32 -17.83
N PHE A 387 10.87 -18.11 -18.78
CA PHE A 387 9.44 -18.37 -18.56
C PHE A 387 9.14 -19.86 -18.35
N GLU A 388 9.76 -20.76 -19.11
CA GLU A 388 9.65 -22.22 -18.90
C GLU A 388 10.15 -22.60 -17.50
N LEU A 389 11.30 -22.08 -17.07
CA LEU A 389 11.81 -22.24 -15.71
C LEU A 389 10.79 -21.76 -14.66
N TYR A 390 10.28 -20.54 -14.82
CA TYR A 390 9.31 -19.94 -13.89
C TYR A 390 7.96 -20.67 -13.86
N SER A 391 7.47 -21.17 -15.00
CA SER A 391 6.14 -21.76 -15.13
C SER A 391 6.12 -23.25 -14.77
N GLU A 392 7.14 -24.02 -15.18
CA GLU A 392 7.15 -25.48 -15.06
C GLU A 392 8.01 -25.99 -13.89
N GLN A 393 9.09 -25.29 -13.52
CA GLN A 393 10.04 -25.79 -12.50
C GLN A 393 9.94 -25.06 -11.16
N ALA A 394 9.48 -23.81 -11.13
CA ALA A 394 9.35 -23.04 -9.90
C ALA A 394 8.04 -23.36 -9.16
N GLU A 395 8.14 -23.72 -7.88
CA GLU A 395 7.01 -24.05 -7.03
C GLU A 395 6.31 -22.79 -6.52
N LEU A 396 4.99 -22.70 -6.62
CA LEU A 396 4.24 -21.56 -6.10
C LEU A 396 4.09 -21.66 -4.57
N VAL A 397 4.76 -20.76 -3.84
CA VAL A 397 4.79 -20.77 -2.36
C VAL A 397 3.93 -19.68 -1.72
N TRP A 398 3.66 -18.58 -2.45
CA TRP A 398 2.76 -17.51 -1.99
C TRP A 398 2.04 -16.84 -3.15
N ARG A 399 0.82 -16.35 -2.91
CA ARG A 399 0.02 -15.58 -3.87
C ARG A 399 -1.02 -14.72 -3.18
N THR A 400 -1.48 -13.68 -3.86
CA THR A 400 -2.68 -12.93 -3.50
C THR A 400 -3.96 -13.69 -3.91
N GLU A 401 -5.12 -13.29 -3.37
CA GLU A 401 -6.40 -13.97 -3.66
C GLU A 401 -6.82 -13.85 -5.14
N THR A 402 -6.51 -12.72 -5.77
CA THR A 402 -6.85 -12.43 -7.17
C THR A 402 -5.70 -12.76 -8.12
N TYR A 403 -4.83 -13.69 -7.74
CA TYR A 403 -3.62 -13.98 -8.47
C TYR A 403 -3.88 -14.63 -9.83
N GLN A 404 -3.31 -14.04 -10.88
CA GLN A 404 -3.20 -14.63 -12.22
C GLN A 404 -1.73 -14.58 -12.65
N PRO A 405 -1.13 -15.69 -13.12
CA PRO A 405 0.25 -15.70 -13.56
C PRO A 405 0.46 -14.87 -14.83
N PHE A 406 1.68 -14.38 -15.02
CA PHE A 406 2.05 -13.56 -16.17
C PHE A 406 2.92 -14.32 -17.17
N ILE A 407 2.69 -14.07 -18.47
CA ILE A 407 3.49 -14.62 -19.57
C ILE A 407 4.14 -13.47 -20.35
N PRO A 408 5.47 -13.53 -20.60
CA PRO A 408 6.14 -12.53 -21.41
C PRO A 408 5.52 -12.41 -22.81
N ALA A 409 5.41 -11.17 -23.30
CA ALA A 409 4.82 -10.87 -24.60
C ALA A 409 5.55 -11.55 -25.78
N LYS A 410 6.84 -11.85 -25.61
CA LYS A 410 7.66 -12.58 -26.59
C LYS A 410 7.31 -14.06 -26.69
N CYS A 411 6.77 -14.66 -25.63
CA CYS A 411 6.44 -16.08 -25.57
C CYS A 411 5.11 -16.42 -26.26
N ILE A 412 4.32 -15.41 -26.68
CA ILE A 412 2.99 -15.61 -27.28
C ILE A 412 2.93 -15.24 -28.75
N GLN A 413 2.16 -16.02 -29.50
CA GLN A 413 1.89 -15.79 -30.91
C GLN A 413 0.58 -15.02 -31.10
N LYS A 414 0.70 -13.78 -31.57
CA LYS A 414 -0.42 -12.84 -31.76
C LYS A 414 -1.09 -12.92 -33.14
N HIS A 415 -0.66 -13.84 -34.00
CA HIS A 415 -1.17 -14.01 -35.37
C HIS A 415 -2.21 -15.14 -35.48
N LYS A 416 -3.11 -15.06 -36.47
CA LYS A 416 -4.18 -16.05 -36.75
C LYS A 416 -5.11 -16.29 -35.57
N LEU A 417 -5.73 -15.22 -35.07
CA LEU A 417 -6.71 -15.27 -33.98
C LEU A 417 -8.06 -15.80 -34.47
N ILE A 418 -8.83 -16.42 -33.58
CA ILE A 418 -10.24 -16.73 -33.85
C ILE A 418 -11.01 -15.41 -33.80
N ALA A 419 -11.75 -15.10 -34.87
CA ALA A 419 -12.54 -13.86 -34.92
C ALA A 419 -13.87 -14.05 -34.18
N PHE A 420 -14.12 -13.23 -33.17
CA PHE A 420 -15.38 -13.07 -32.44
C PHE A 420 -15.34 -11.76 -31.63
N GLU A 421 -16.49 -11.30 -31.13
CA GLU A 421 -16.56 -10.10 -30.29
C GLU A 421 -16.17 -10.42 -28.85
N GLU A 422 -15.19 -9.69 -28.33
CA GLU A 422 -14.75 -9.76 -26.95
C GLU A 422 -15.38 -8.66 -26.10
N THR A 423 -15.60 -8.95 -24.82
CA THR A 423 -15.94 -7.90 -23.85
C THR A 423 -14.79 -6.90 -23.70
N SER A 424 -15.08 -5.66 -23.32
CA SER A 424 -14.06 -4.64 -23.02
C SER A 424 -13.03 -5.16 -22.02
N ALA A 425 -11.74 -5.00 -22.33
CA ALA A 425 -10.64 -5.45 -21.49
C ALA A 425 -10.03 -4.30 -20.69
N ASN A 426 -9.39 -4.65 -19.56
CA ASN A 426 -8.52 -3.79 -18.76
C ASN A 426 -7.19 -4.51 -18.49
N TYR A 427 -6.25 -3.89 -17.76
CA TYR A 427 -4.92 -4.47 -17.55
C TYR A 427 -4.90 -5.78 -16.75
N THR A 428 -5.92 -6.03 -15.92
CA THR A 428 -6.08 -7.27 -15.15
C THR A 428 -6.81 -8.37 -15.92
N THR A 429 -7.41 -8.07 -17.07
CA THR A 429 -8.13 -9.05 -17.89
C THR A 429 -7.13 -10.05 -18.49
N PRO A 430 -7.26 -11.36 -18.21
CA PRO A 430 -6.34 -12.36 -18.74
C PRO A 430 -6.57 -12.63 -20.23
N ILE A 431 -5.49 -12.99 -20.91
CA ILE A 431 -5.54 -13.56 -22.26
C ILE A 431 -5.66 -15.09 -22.17
N ILE A 432 -6.45 -15.71 -23.05
CA ILE A 432 -6.52 -17.18 -23.14
C ILE A 432 -5.57 -17.66 -24.22
N LEU A 433 -4.76 -18.65 -23.86
CA LEU A 433 -3.69 -19.18 -24.69
C LEU A 433 -3.86 -20.69 -24.91
N LEU A 434 -3.46 -21.15 -26.09
CA LEU A 434 -3.34 -22.57 -26.42
C LEU A 434 -1.87 -22.95 -26.57
N LYS A 435 -1.38 -23.88 -25.75
CA LYS A 435 -0.09 -24.54 -25.96
C LYS A 435 -0.27 -25.66 -27.00
N GLU A 436 0.29 -25.45 -28.19
CA GLU A 436 0.37 -26.46 -29.25
C GLU A 436 1.83 -26.85 -29.50
N ARG A 437 2.25 -28.01 -28.95
CA ARG A 437 3.64 -28.48 -29.01
C ARG A 437 4.60 -27.45 -28.40
N GLN A 438 5.27 -26.66 -29.25
CA GLN A 438 6.29 -25.66 -28.89
C GLN A 438 5.81 -24.21 -29.17
N LYS A 439 4.51 -24.01 -29.40
CA LYS A 439 3.95 -22.69 -29.74
C LYS A 439 2.78 -22.38 -28.83
N ILE A 440 2.78 -21.17 -28.27
CA ILE A 440 1.68 -20.65 -27.45
C ILE A 440 0.91 -19.63 -28.28
N ARG A 441 -0.35 -19.92 -28.62
CA ARG A 441 -1.19 -19.06 -29.47
C ARG A 441 -2.28 -18.38 -28.68
N VAL A 442 -2.54 -17.12 -29.00
CA VAL A 442 -3.66 -16.38 -28.42
C VAL A 442 -4.99 -16.87 -29.02
N ILE A 443 -5.94 -17.19 -28.16
CA ILE A 443 -7.32 -17.57 -28.51
C ILE A 443 -8.26 -16.39 -28.25
N HIS A 444 -8.13 -15.76 -27.07
CA HIS A 444 -8.96 -14.67 -26.56
C HIS A 444 -8.05 -13.65 -25.89
N GLY A 445 -8.39 -12.37 -26.02
CA GLY A 445 -7.66 -11.26 -25.44
C GLY A 445 -7.16 -10.27 -26.49
N GLN A 446 -7.77 -10.25 -27.67
CA GLN A 446 -7.43 -9.25 -28.69
C GLN A 446 -7.69 -7.83 -28.20
N ALA A 447 -8.82 -7.60 -27.51
CA ALA A 447 -9.09 -6.30 -26.88
C ALA A 447 -8.04 -5.96 -25.82
N ARG A 448 -7.56 -6.98 -25.08
CA ARG A 448 -6.51 -6.83 -24.06
C ARG A 448 -5.16 -6.46 -24.66
N LEU A 449 -4.78 -7.09 -25.78
CA LEU A 449 -3.54 -6.81 -26.51
C LEU A 449 -3.54 -5.43 -27.18
N GLN A 450 -4.71 -4.86 -27.45
CA GLN A 450 -4.86 -3.53 -28.04
C GLN A 450 -4.71 -2.38 -27.03
N LEU A 451 -4.84 -2.64 -25.72
CA LEU A 451 -4.67 -1.62 -24.67
C LEU A 451 -3.27 -1.01 -24.69
N SER A 452 -2.23 -1.85 -24.86
CA SER A 452 -0.86 -1.40 -25.00
C SER A 452 -0.03 -2.39 -25.82
N ARG A 453 0.71 -1.85 -26.79
CA ARG A 453 1.61 -2.63 -27.65
C ARG A 453 2.95 -2.94 -26.97
N GLU A 454 3.27 -2.25 -25.89
CA GLU A 454 4.59 -2.25 -25.23
C GLU A 454 4.57 -2.94 -23.86
N GLU A 455 3.52 -3.72 -23.58
CA GLU A 455 3.47 -4.48 -22.33
C GLU A 455 4.50 -5.62 -22.31
N PRO A 456 5.29 -5.76 -21.22
CA PRO A 456 6.34 -6.78 -21.15
C PRO A 456 5.75 -8.18 -21.02
N ALA A 457 4.64 -8.31 -20.30
CA ALA A 457 3.93 -9.55 -20.05
C ALA A 457 2.44 -9.30 -19.84
N TYR A 458 1.64 -10.36 -19.97
CA TYR A 458 0.18 -10.31 -19.82
C TYR A 458 -0.29 -11.36 -18.81
N PRO A 459 -1.33 -11.08 -18.01
CA PRO A 459 -1.98 -12.13 -17.22
C PRO A 459 -2.58 -13.15 -18.18
N TYR A 460 -2.44 -14.45 -17.91
CA TYR A 460 -2.84 -15.48 -18.86
C TYR A 460 -3.51 -16.69 -18.25
N ILE A 461 -4.34 -17.35 -19.06
CA ILE A 461 -4.88 -18.67 -18.84
C ILE A 461 -4.35 -19.58 -19.95
N LEU A 462 -3.63 -20.64 -19.60
CA LEU A 462 -3.04 -21.57 -20.56
C LEU A 462 -3.83 -22.86 -20.64
N LEU A 463 -4.27 -23.18 -21.84
CA LEU A 463 -4.90 -24.45 -22.20
C LEU A 463 -3.86 -25.32 -22.91
N ASP A 464 -3.74 -26.58 -22.51
CA ASP A 464 -2.82 -27.52 -23.16
C ASP A 464 -3.60 -28.42 -24.13
N ARG A 465 -3.09 -28.54 -25.35
CA ARG A 465 -3.64 -29.48 -26.34
C ARG A 465 -3.62 -30.93 -25.87
N ASN A 466 -2.67 -31.29 -25.02
CA ASN A 466 -2.57 -32.63 -24.45
C ASN A 466 -3.77 -32.98 -23.54
N GLN A 467 -4.51 -31.97 -23.07
CA GLN A 467 -5.76 -32.13 -22.30
C GLN A 467 -7.00 -32.30 -23.20
N GLY A 468 -6.82 -32.63 -24.48
CA GLY A 468 -7.93 -32.78 -25.43
C GLY A 468 -8.47 -31.46 -26.00
N VAL A 469 -7.86 -30.32 -25.65
CA VAL A 469 -8.23 -29.01 -26.17
C VAL A 469 -7.70 -28.83 -27.59
N SER A 470 -8.57 -28.56 -28.56
CA SER A 470 -8.16 -28.30 -29.94
C SER A 470 -8.71 -26.98 -30.44
N TRP A 471 -8.04 -26.41 -31.45
CA TRP A 471 -8.52 -25.20 -32.13
C TRP A 471 -9.96 -25.32 -32.64
N GLN A 472 -10.30 -26.48 -33.21
CA GLN A 472 -11.65 -26.77 -33.73
C GLN A 472 -12.69 -26.83 -32.62
N LEU A 473 -12.33 -27.43 -31.49
CA LEU A 473 -13.20 -27.47 -30.32
C LEU A 473 -13.51 -26.06 -29.82
N ILE A 474 -12.47 -25.26 -29.61
CA ILE A 474 -12.62 -23.90 -29.11
C ILE A 474 -13.46 -23.04 -30.07
N GLN A 475 -13.22 -23.17 -31.38
CA GLN A 475 -14.01 -22.47 -32.39
C GLN A 475 -15.49 -22.88 -32.35
N ARG A 476 -15.80 -24.17 -32.14
CA ARG A 476 -17.17 -24.65 -31.97
C ARG A 476 -17.83 -24.07 -30.72
N ILE A 477 -17.11 -24.01 -29.61
CA ILE A 477 -17.62 -23.43 -28.35
C ILE A 477 -17.93 -21.93 -28.54
N ILE A 478 -17.00 -21.17 -29.13
CA ILE A 478 -17.19 -19.74 -29.43
C ILE A 478 -18.46 -19.51 -30.26
N GLN A 479 -18.75 -20.36 -31.24
CA GLN A 479 -19.97 -20.26 -32.06
C GLN A 479 -21.28 -20.49 -31.28
N THR A 480 -21.22 -21.21 -30.16
CA THR A 480 -22.40 -21.48 -29.32
C THR A 480 -22.63 -20.45 -28.22
N LEU A 481 -21.62 -19.61 -27.92
CA LEU A 481 -21.70 -18.64 -26.83
C LEU A 481 -22.33 -17.32 -27.30
N PRO A 482 -23.13 -16.65 -26.45
CA PRO A 482 -23.63 -15.33 -26.74
C PRO A 482 -22.48 -14.31 -26.73
N GLN A 483 -22.44 -13.45 -27.75
CA GLN A 483 -21.44 -12.40 -27.89
C GLN A 483 -21.93 -11.09 -27.23
N PRO A 484 -21.02 -10.24 -26.69
CA PRO A 484 -19.57 -10.41 -26.59
C PRO A 484 -19.14 -11.41 -25.51
N ILE A 485 -18.04 -12.13 -25.77
CA ILE A 485 -17.53 -13.22 -24.93
C ILE A 485 -16.43 -12.69 -24.00
N SER A 486 -16.54 -12.95 -22.69
CA SER A 486 -15.47 -12.67 -21.71
C SER A 486 -14.49 -13.83 -21.59
N ALA A 487 -13.26 -13.54 -21.15
CA ALA A 487 -12.23 -14.57 -20.93
C ALA A 487 -12.70 -15.65 -19.95
N SER A 488 -13.35 -15.26 -18.85
CA SER A 488 -13.94 -16.19 -17.88
C SER A 488 -14.98 -17.12 -18.51
N LYS A 489 -15.97 -16.56 -19.22
CA LYS A 489 -17.03 -17.35 -19.87
C LYS A 489 -16.49 -18.35 -20.89
N LEU A 490 -15.51 -17.94 -21.68
CA LEU A 490 -14.90 -18.84 -22.66
C LEU A 490 -14.10 -19.95 -21.96
N HIS A 491 -13.32 -19.61 -20.94
CA HIS A 491 -12.60 -20.59 -20.14
C HIS A 491 -13.55 -21.61 -19.51
N ASP A 492 -14.62 -21.15 -18.83
CA ASP A 492 -15.59 -22.02 -18.17
C ASP A 492 -16.29 -22.96 -19.16
N ALA A 493 -16.68 -22.44 -20.33
CA ALA A 493 -17.29 -23.26 -21.38
C ALA A 493 -16.34 -24.33 -21.94
N ILE A 494 -15.05 -24.00 -22.04
CA ILE A 494 -14.00 -24.95 -22.44
C ILE A 494 -13.82 -26.02 -21.36
N GLN A 495 -13.73 -25.66 -20.08
CA GLN A 495 -13.61 -26.60 -18.97
C GLN A 495 -14.79 -27.57 -18.90
N ILE A 496 -16.02 -27.07 -19.08
CA ILE A 496 -17.23 -27.91 -19.13
C ILE A 496 -17.12 -28.99 -20.23
N HIS A 497 -16.50 -28.68 -21.36
CA HIS A 497 -16.38 -29.61 -22.48
C HIS A 497 -15.27 -30.64 -22.30
N ILE A 498 -14.17 -30.28 -21.64
CA ILE A 498 -13.03 -31.18 -21.42
C ILE A 498 -13.36 -32.22 -20.34
N GLY A 499 -14.35 -31.93 -19.48
CA GLY A 499 -14.72 -32.76 -18.35
C GLY A 499 -13.70 -32.60 -17.23
N HIS A 500 -14.21 -32.38 -16.02
CA HIS A 500 -13.40 -32.54 -14.81
C HIS A 500 -12.90 -33.97 -14.65
#